data_AF-A0A1I6SS25-F1
#
_entry.id   AF-A0A1I6SS25-F1
#
_cell.length_a   1.000
_cell.length_b   1.000
_cell.length_c   1.000
_cell.angle_alpha   90.00
_cell.angle_beta   90.00
_cell.angle_gamma   90.00
#
_symmetry.space_group_name_H-M   'P 1'
#
loop_
_entity.id
_entity.type
_entity.pdbx_description
1 polymer ?
#
loop_
_entity_poly.entity_id
_entity_poly.type
_entity_poly.pdbx_seq_one_letter_code
_entity_poly.pdbx_strand_id
1 'polypeptide(L)'
;MAGDDEPTAEADGESAVEADGEPTIESDDETVVEPDGEALEENVGQRFDRLPSTAAERRVEGRATREEVVDYFADRFGIPAETFEEYTFWEKGAGKIWIYAGEAPSPIEIEAIGMTCLRTRQEHWKPTTDFVQRFGRRATDCVIELSREEARAFIDGQDQDLEWDGDWGYLIAAHEIGVGTEGRPERDGDAVEGATLEPLGVGLYVHGELQSVVPKGRQRSVSDRR
;
A
#
# COMPACT_ATOMS: atom_id res chain seq x y z
N MET A 1 -61.43 31.78 -71.19
CA MET A 1 -62.08 31.03 -72.28
C MET A 1 -62.14 29.60 -71.83
N ALA A 2 -63.36 29.11 -71.65
CA ALA A 2 -63.68 27.73 -71.34
C ALA A 2 -63.63 26.87 -72.61
N GLY A 3 -63.54 25.56 -72.42
CA GLY A 3 -63.62 24.52 -73.45
C GLY A 3 -62.79 23.33 -72.98
N ASP A 4 -63.42 22.34 -72.34
CA ASP A 4 -63.99 21.15 -72.99
C ASP A 4 -62.87 20.19 -73.41
N ASP A 5 -62.79 18.99 -72.82
CA ASP A 5 -63.49 17.83 -73.37
C ASP A 5 -63.13 16.56 -72.56
N GLU A 6 -64.08 15.64 -72.60
CA GLU A 6 -64.27 14.45 -71.81
C GLU A 6 -63.39 13.24 -72.23
N PRO A 7 -63.51 12.07 -71.55
CA PRO A 7 -62.54 10.97 -71.53
C PRO A 7 -62.85 9.84 -72.52
N THR A 8 -61.95 8.86 -72.64
CA THR A 8 -62.16 7.46 -73.09
C THR A 8 -60.77 6.81 -73.22
N ALA A 9 -60.52 5.51 -73.10
CA ALA A 9 -61.19 4.31 -72.62
C ALA A 9 -60.14 3.18 -72.77
N GLU A 10 -60.27 2.09 -72.00
CA GLU A 10 -59.83 0.71 -72.34
C GLU A 10 -58.31 0.45 -72.47
N ALA A 11 -57.73 -0.73 -72.19
CA ALA A 11 -58.18 -2.01 -71.65
C ALA A 11 -56.95 -2.78 -71.14
N ASP A 12 -57.26 -3.81 -70.35
CA ASP A 12 -56.55 -5.00 -69.92
C ASP A 12 -55.16 -5.34 -70.48
N GLY A 13 -54.29 -5.75 -69.56
CA GLY A 13 -53.03 -6.43 -69.82
C GLY A 13 -52.45 -7.04 -68.55
N GLU A 14 -52.92 -8.25 -68.22
CA GLU A 14 -52.34 -9.13 -67.19
C GLU A 14 -50.84 -9.36 -67.42
N SER A 15 -50.04 -9.24 -66.37
CA SER A 15 -49.02 -10.25 -66.04
C SER A 15 -48.49 -10.02 -64.63
N ALA A 16 -48.75 -10.99 -63.75
CA ALA A 16 -48.13 -11.13 -62.46
C ALA A 16 -46.61 -11.32 -62.58
N VAL A 17 -45.83 -10.68 -61.71
CA VAL A 17 -44.61 -11.24 -61.11
C VAL A 17 -44.34 -10.53 -59.79
N GLU A 18 -44.08 -11.35 -58.79
CA GLU A 18 -43.87 -11.08 -57.38
C GLU A 18 -42.57 -10.30 -57.11
N ALA A 19 -42.55 -9.49 -56.06
CA ALA A 19 -41.53 -9.51 -54.99
C ALA A 19 -41.76 -8.35 -54.03
N ASP A 20 -42.35 -8.67 -52.86
CA ASP A 20 -42.36 -7.85 -51.66
C ASP A 20 -40.92 -7.55 -51.18
N GLY A 21 -40.71 -6.31 -50.75
CA GLY A 21 -39.44 -5.86 -50.18
C GLY A 21 -39.56 -4.48 -49.56
N GLU A 22 -40.32 -4.37 -48.47
CA GLU A 22 -40.25 -3.21 -47.56
C GLU A 22 -38.92 -3.25 -46.79
N PRO A 23 -38.17 -2.14 -46.67
CA PRO A 23 -36.96 -2.12 -45.86
C PRO A 23 -37.34 -2.00 -44.37
N THR A 24 -37.08 -3.07 -43.61
CA THR A 24 -37.12 -3.07 -42.15
C THR A 24 -36.00 -2.18 -41.64
N ILE A 25 -36.35 -1.15 -40.86
CA ILE A 25 -35.39 -0.37 -40.07
C ILE A 25 -34.88 -1.28 -38.97
N GLU A 26 -33.67 -1.81 -39.13
CA GLU A 26 -32.95 -2.48 -38.06
C GLU A 26 -32.68 -1.43 -36.96
N SER A 27 -33.27 -1.67 -35.81
CA SER A 27 -33.01 -0.89 -34.61
C SER A 27 -31.69 -1.41 -34.05
N ASP A 28 -30.64 -0.58 -34.09
CA ASP A 28 -29.38 -0.82 -33.39
C ASP A 28 -29.67 -1.02 -31.89
N ASP A 29 -29.75 -2.29 -31.49
CA ASP A 29 -29.71 -2.73 -30.11
C ASP A 29 -28.29 -2.47 -29.60
N GLU A 30 -28.04 -1.23 -29.20
CA GLU A 30 -26.87 -0.84 -28.43
C GLU A 30 -26.98 -1.56 -27.08
N THR A 31 -26.45 -2.77 -27.05
CA THR A 31 -26.23 -3.54 -25.83
C THR A 31 -25.24 -2.73 -25.00
N VAL A 32 -25.77 -1.95 -24.06
CA VAL A 32 -25.02 -1.42 -22.94
C VAL A 32 -24.50 -2.63 -22.18
N VAL A 33 -23.26 -3.01 -22.46
CA VAL A 33 -22.51 -3.96 -21.65
C VAL A 33 -22.23 -3.23 -20.34
N GLU A 34 -23.15 -3.36 -19.39
CA GLU A 34 -22.89 -3.04 -17.99
C GLU A 34 -21.62 -3.83 -17.61
N PRO A 35 -20.56 -3.19 -17.09
CA PRO A 35 -19.38 -3.92 -16.68
C PRO A 35 -19.82 -4.95 -15.64
N ASP A 36 -19.51 -6.22 -15.88
CA ASP A 36 -19.70 -7.30 -14.91
C ASP A 36 -19.06 -6.86 -13.59
N GLY A 37 -19.87 -6.36 -12.67
CA GLY A 37 -19.45 -6.07 -11.31
C GLY A 37 -19.19 -7.41 -10.64
N GLU A 38 -17.97 -7.94 -10.81
CA GLU A 38 -17.54 -9.14 -10.11
C GLU A 38 -17.79 -8.92 -8.61
N ALA A 39 -18.68 -9.72 -8.04
CA ALA A 39 -19.05 -9.60 -6.64
C ALA A 39 -17.79 -9.76 -5.77
N LEU A 40 -17.63 -8.88 -4.76
CA LEU A 40 -16.49 -8.93 -3.86
C LEU A 40 -16.41 -10.28 -3.15
N GLU A 41 -15.18 -10.79 -3.03
CA GLU A 41 -14.84 -12.03 -2.35
C GLU A 41 -14.76 -11.83 -0.83
N GLU A 42 -15.07 -12.88 -0.08
CA GLU A 42 -14.83 -12.91 1.36
C GLU A 42 -13.34 -13.10 1.69
N ASN A 43 -12.86 -12.43 2.73
CA ASN A 43 -11.48 -12.54 3.17
C ASN A 43 -11.17 -13.89 3.85
N VAL A 44 -10.16 -14.62 3.36
CA VAL A 44 -9.68 -15.87 3.95
C VAL A 44 -8.41 -15.63 4.80
N GLY A 45 -8.59 -15.31 6.08
CA GLY A 45 -7.49 -14.85 6.94
C GLY A 45 -6.41 -15.87 7.33
N GLN A 46 -6.56 -17.16 7.00
CA GLN A 46 -5.63 -18.23 7.41
C GLN A 46 -4.52 -18.51 6.38
N ARG A 47 -4.59 -17.89 5.20
CA ARG A 47 -3.61 -18.04 4.11
C ARG A 47 -3.00 -16.68 3.76
N PHE A 48 -1.98 -16.71 2.91
CA PHE A 48 -1.45 -15.52 2.26
C PHE A 48 -2.10 -15.33 0.90
N ASP A 49 -2.60 -14.13 0.65
CA ASP A 49 -3.00 -13.67 -0.68
C ASP A 49 -2.06 -12.52 -1.10
N ARG A 50 -1.61 -12.53 -2.36
CA ARG A 50 -0.84 -11.41 -2.94
C ARG A 50 -1.75 -10.19 -2.96
N LEU A 51 -1.22 -9.03 -2.58
CA LEU A 51 -1.99 -7.79 -2.71
C LEU A 51 -2.31 -7.54 -4.20
N PRO A 52 -3.53 -7.09 -4.52
CA PRO A 52 -3.84 -6.57 -5.84
C PRO A 52 -2.90 -5.41 -6.18
N SER A 53 -2.56 -5.25 -7.46
CA SER A 53 -1.60 -4.21 -7.86
C SER A 53 -2.20 -2.82 -7.64
N THR A 54 -3.47 -2.68 -8.01
CA THR A 54 -4.26 -1.42 -8.00
C THR A 54 -5.63 -1.64 -7.38
N ALA A 55 -6.36 -0.55 -7.10
CA ALA A 55 -7.72 -0.62 -6.56
C ALA A 55 -8.71 -1.33 -7.51
N ALA A 56 -8.49 -1.28 -8.83
CA ALA A 56 -9.33 -1.97 -9.81
C ALA A 56 -9.18 -3.50 -9.76
N GLU A 57 -8.04 -4.00 -9.31
CA GLU A 57 -7.78 -5.45 -9.14
C GLU A 57 -8.27 -5.99 -7.78
N ARG A 58 -8.82 -5.12 -6.92
CA ARG A 58 -9.24 -5.48 -5.57
C ARG A 58 -10.51 -6.33 -5.61
N ARG A 59 -10.40 -7.59 -5.21
CA ARG A 59 -11.54 -8.49 -5.04
C ARG A 59 -12.09 -8.56 -3.61
N VAL A 60 -11.29 -8.22 -2.60
CA VAL A 60 -11.72 -8.22 -1.18
C VAL A 60 -11.90 -6.79 -0.71
N GLU A 61 -13.08 -6.46 -0.19
CA GLU A 61 -13.37 -5.11 0.31
C GLU A 61 -12.35 -4.65 1.37
N GLY A 62 -11.85 -3.42 1.22
CA GLY A 62 -10.91 -2.82 2.17
C GLY A 62 -9.50 -3.42 2.20
N ARG A 63 -9.19 -4.44 1.37
CA ARG A 63 -7.83 -4.97 1.23
C ARG A 63 -6.92 -3.93 0.59
N ALA A 64 -5.79 -3.65 1.23
CA ALA A 64 -4.78 -2.76 0.67
C ALA A 64 -4.24 -3.29 -0.66
N THR A 65 -3.87 -2.37 -1.55
CA THR A 65 -3.22 -2.66 -2.83
C THR A 65 -1.72 -2.46 -2.71
N ARG A 66 -0.95 -2.96 -3.68
CA ARG A 66 0.48 -2.68 -3.76
C ARG A 66 0.73 -1.18 -3.89
N GLU A 67 0.01 -0.51 -4.78
CA GLU A 67 0.11 0.92 -5.04
C GLU A 67 -0.09 1.72 -3.74
N GLU A 68 -1.20 1.53 -3.04
CA GLU A 68 -1.48 2.24 -1.78
C GLU A 68 -0.39 2.02 -0.72
N VAL A 69 0.19 0.82 -0.62
CA VAL A 69 1.27 0.52 0.33
C VAL A 69 2.57 1.24 -0.05
N VAL A 70 2.90 1.28 -1.34
CA VAL A 70 4.10 1.97 -1.83
C VAL A 70 3.94 3.48 -1.67
N ASP A 71 2.81 4.03 -2.09
CA ASP A 71 2.48 5.45 -1.98
C ASP A 71 2.51 5.89 -0.51
N TYR A 72 1.95 5.09 0.40
CA TYR A 72 2.03 5.38 1.83
C TYR A 72 3.47 5.56 2.33
N PHE A 73 4.40 4.68 1.94
CA PHE A 73 5.79 4.79 2.39
C PHE A 73 6.55 5.93 1.71
N ALA A 74 6.25 6.20 0.44
CA ALA A 74 6.81 7.33 -0.30
C ALA A 74 6.32 8.66 0.28
N ASP A 75 5.01 8.82 0.47
CA ASP A 75 4.42 10.08 0.91
C ASP A 75 4.69 10.37 2.39
N ARG A 76 4.58 9.36 3.27
CA ARG A 76 4.73 9.58 4.72
C ARG A 76 6.19 9.65 5.16
N PHE A 77 7.05 8.81 4.60
CA PHE A 77 8.42 8.63 5.10
C PHE A 77 9.48 9.04 4.06
N GLY A 78 9.06 9.44 2.85
CA GLY A 78 10.00 9.77 1.78
C GLY A 78 10.80 8.56 1.26
N ILE A 79 10.34 7.33 1.52
CA ILE A 79 11.05 6.13 1.05
C ILE A 79 10.77 5.96 -0.45
N PRO A 80 11.79 6.03 -1.34
CA PRO A 80 11.56 6.02 -2.77
C PRO A 80 10.89 4.72 -3.25
N ALA A 81 9.91 4.82 -4.14
CA ALA A 81 9.10 3.69 -4.62
C ALA A 81 9.95 2.58 -5.27
N GLU A 82 11.05 2.93 -5.91
CA GLU A 82 12.02 1.99 -6.52
C GLU A 82 12.64 1.04 -5.49
N THR A 83 12.62 1.41 -4.20
CA THR A 83 13.03 0.54 -3.09
C THR A 83 12.24 -0.78 -3.08
N PHE A 84 11.03 -0.79 -3.64
CA PHE A 84 10.10 -1.91 -3.60
C PHE A 84 9.92 -2.63 -4.95
N GLU A 85 10.75 -2.35 -5.96
CA GLU A 85 10.64 -2.97 -7.30
C GLU A 85 10.81 -4.51 -7.25
N GLU A 86 11.78 -4.99 -6.47
CA GLU A 86 12.07 -6.43 -6.33
C GLU A 86 11.18 -7.12 -5.28
N TYR A 87 10.19 -6.39 -4.73
CA TYR A 87 9.39 -6.85 -3.60
C TYR A 87 7.92 -7.02 -3.97
N THR A 88 7.33 -8.08 -3.43
CA THR A 88 5.90 -8.35 -3.46
C THR A 88 5.27 -8.15 -2.09
N PHE A 89 4.02 -7.71 -2.06
CA PHE A 89 3.26 -7.50 -0.83
C PHE A 89 2.16 -8.53 -0.70
N TRP A 90 1.93 -8.97 0.52
CA TRP A 90 1.03 -10.08 0.85
C TRP A 90 0.23 -9.76 2.10
N GLU A 91 -0.98 -10.28 2.19
CA GLU A 91 -1.81 -10.20 3.38
C GLU A 91 -2.12 -11.60 3.93
N LYS A 92 -1.95 -11.78 5.24
CA LYS A 92 -2.51 -12.93 5.99
C LYS A 92 -3.22 -12.44 7.21
N GLY A 93 -4.50 -12.78 7.33
CA GLY A 93 -5.40 -12.26 8.35
C GLY A 93 -6.22 -11.10 7.78
N ALA A 94 -6.25 -9.98 8.50
CA ALA A 94 -6.94 -8.78 8.04
C ALA A 94 -6.18 -7.54 8.52
N GLY A 95 -5.66 -6.79 7.56
CA GLY A 95 -4.79 -5.64 7.70
C GLY A 95 -3.38 -5.94 8.21
N LYS A 96 -2.86 -7.14 7.98
CA LYS A 96 -1.48 -7.53 8.34
C LYS A 96 -0.68 -7.76 7.06
N ILE A 97 0.06 -6.73 6.64
CA ILE A 97 0.82 -6.74 5.39
C ILE A 97 2.23 -7.25 5.61
N TRP A 98 2.69 -8.05 4.66
CA TRP A 98 4.01 -8.63 4.59
C TRP A 98 4.69 -8.20 3.29
N ILE A 99 6.01 -8.07 3.35
CA ILE A 99 6.87 -7.78 2.21
C ILE A 99 7.81 -8.97 1.99
N TYR A 100 7.97 -9.38 0.73
CA TYR A 100 8.77 -10.53 0.32
C TYR A 100 9.61 -10.19 -0.90
N ALA A 101 10.92 -10.47 -0.85
CA ALA A 101 11.83 -10.30 -1.98
C ALA A 101 11.72 -11.52 -2.91
N GLY A 102 10.92 -11.38 -3.98
CA GLY A 102 10.64 -12.46 -4.93
C GLY A 102 9.15 -12.74 -5.09
N GLU A 103 8.84 -13.87 -5.72
CA GLU A 103 7.49 -14.27 -6.08
C GLU A 103 7.12 -15.65 -5.51
N ALA A 104 5.83 -15.85 -5.27
CA ALA A 104 5.26 -17.12 -4.84
C ALA A 104 3.87 -17.31 -5.46
N PRO A 105 3.34 -18.55 -5.50
CA PRO A 105 1.94 -18.77 -5.85
C PRO A 105 0.99 -18.03 -4.90
N SER A 106 -0.14 -17.56 -5.41
CA SER A 106 -1.19 -16.93 -4.63
C SER A 106 -2.54 -17.61 -4.92
N PRO A 107 -3.28 -18.06 -3.90
CA PRO A 107 -2.94 -18.02 -2.48
C PRO A 107 -1.90 -19.08 -2.06
N ILE A 108 -1.32 -18.94 -0.86
CA ILE A 108 -0.41 -19.93 -0.28
C ILE A 108 -0.64 -20.12 1.24
N GLU A 109 -0.63 -21.38 1.69
CA GLU A 109 -0.86 -21.77 3.08
C GLU A 109 0.47 -22.11 3.78
N ILE A 110 1.12 -21.08 4.32
CA ILE A 110 2.34 -21.17 5.12
C ILE A 110 2.25 -20.28 6.36
N GLU A 111 3.16 -20.48 7.32
CA GLU A 111 3.14 -19.70 8.56
C GLU A 111 3.64 -18.26 8.38
N ALA A 112 4.67 -18.06 7.57
CA ALA A 112 5.29 -16.77 7.33
C ALA A 112 5.93 -16.69 5.93
N ILE A 113 5.87 -15.51 5.31
CA ILE A 113 6.58 -15.18 4.06
C ILE A 113 7.26 -13.82 4.22
N GLY A 114 8.57 -13.77 4.00
CA GLY A 114 9.33 -12.53 4.19
C GLY A 114 9.19 -11.96 5.61
N MET A 115 8.81 -10.68 5.70
CA MET A 115 8.63 -9.98 6.98
C MET A 115 7.34 -9.15 7.00
N THR A 116 6.72 -9.00 8.17
CA THR A 116 5.59 -8.06 8.29
C THR A 116 6.09 -6.63 8.12
N CYS A 117 5.44 -5.82 7.30
CA CYS A 117 5.81 -4.43 7.07
C CYS A 117 4.81 -3.40 7.58
N LEU A 118 3.52 -3.73 7.57
CA LEU A 118 2.49 -2.74 7.85
C LEU A 118 1.29 -3.36 8.58
N ARG A 119 0.60 -2.53 9.36
CA ARG A 119 -0.72 -2.80 9.95
C ARG A 119 -1.70 -1.75 9.44
N THR A 120 -2.75 -2.18 8.74
CA THR A 120 -3.70 -1.28 8.06
C THR A 120 -5.08 -1.27 8.69
N ARG A 121 -5.32 -2.07 9.74
CA ARG A 121 -6.60 -2.14 10.46
C ARG A 121 -6.81 -1.04 11.51
N GLN A 122 -5.76 -0.32 11.86
CA GLN A 122 -5.86 0.81 12.78
C GLN A 122 -6.39 2.03 12.02
N GLU A 123 -6.87 3.03 12.75
CA GLU A 123 -7.35 4.30 12.16
C GLU A 123 -6.31 4.92 11.21
N HIS A 124 -5.03 4.74 11.56
CA HIS A 124 -3.90 5.07 10.69
C HIS A 124 -3.05 3.83 10.44
N TRP A 125 -2.48 3.75 9.25
CA TRP A 125 -1.55 2.69 8.90
C TRP A 125 -0.28 2.81 9.75
N LYS A 126 0.14 1.68 10.32
CA LYS A 126 1.26 1.59 11.26
C LYS A 126 2.37 0.71 10.71
N PRO A 127 3.57 1.25 10.42
CA PRO A 127 4.73 0.44 10.04
C PRO A 127 5.14 -0.48 11.19
N THR A 128 5.78 -1.60 10.86
CA THR A 128 6.35 -2.48 11.87
C THR A 128 7.77 -2.05 12.23
N THR A 129 8.17 -2.32 13.48
CA THR A 129 9.56 -2.14 13.93
C THR A 129 10.55 -2.90 13.07
N ASP A 130 10.19 -4.09 12.59
CA ASP A 130 11.07 -4.89 11.71
C ASP A 130 11.31 -4.19 10.37
N PHE A 131 10.25 -3.62 9.78
CA PHE A 131 10.36 -2.90 8.51
C PHE A 131 11.22 -1.64 8.63
N VAL A 132 10.98 -0.80 9.64
CA VAL A 132 11.75 0.45 9.77
C VAL A 132 13.21 0.19 10.10
N GLN A 133 13.55 -0.87 10.84
CA GLN A 133 14.95 -1.25 11.03
C GLN A 133 15.61 -1.71 9.72
N ARG A 134 14.85 -2.28 8.77
CA ARG A 134 15.39 -2.78 7.50
C ARG A 134 15.47 -1.72 6.40
N PHE A 135 14.46 -0.84 6.33
CA PHE A 135 14.26 0.12 5.25
C PHE A 135 14.31 1.58 5.70
N GLY A 136 14.27 1.86 7.01
CA GLY A 136 14.18 3.22 7.55
C GLY A 136 15.39 4.11 7.23
N ARG A 137 16.55 3.52 6.89
CA ARG A 137 17.71 4.29 6.39
C ARG A 137 17.46 4.97 5.04
N ARG A 138 16.40 4.58 4.33
CA ARG A 138 15.96 5.18 3.07
C ARG A 138 14.94 6.30 3.28
N ALA A 139 14.45 6.49 4.51
CA ALA A 139 13.48 7.53 4.81
C ALA A 139 14.16 8.90 4.84
N THR A 140 13.51 9.89 4.23
CA THR A 140 13.93 11.31 4.27
C THR A 140 13.05 12.15 5.17
N ASP A 141 11.90 11.61 5.59
CA ASP A 141 10.87 12.31 6.33
C ASP A 141 10.34 11.47 7.48
N CYS A 142 9.72 12.13 8.46
CA CYS A 142 9.19 11.49 9.67
C CYS A 142 10.24 10.64 10.42
N VAL A 143 11.49 11.09 10.43
CA VAL A 143 12.59 10.51 11.21
C VAL A 143 12.91 11.46 12.36
N ILE A 144 12.79 10.97 13.60
CA ILE A 144 13.22 11.69 14.79
C ILE A 144 14.57 11.15 15.25
N GLU A 145 15.57 12.03 15.26
CA GLU A 145 16.88 11.72 15.80
C GLU A 145 16.85 11.83 17.32
N LEU A 146 17.28 10.76 17.99
CA LEU A 146 17.36 10.67 19.43
C LEU A 146 18.80 10.76 19.89
N SER A 147 19.04 11.52 20.97
CA SER A 147 20.26 11.41 21.76
C SER A 147 20.42 10.00 22.33
N ARG A 148 21.59 9.72 22.91
CA ARG A 148 21.87 8.41 23.52
C ARG A 148 20.89 8.10 24.67
N GLU A 149 20.61 9.09 25.51
CA GLU A 149 19.70 8.96 26.63
C GLU A 149 18.26 8.71 26.15
N GLU A 150 17.81 9.46 25.15
CA GLU A 150 16.47 9.34 24.58
C GLU A 150 16.29 8.02 23.81
N ALA A 151 17.31 7.59 23.08
CA ALA A 151 17.33 6.31 22.38
C ALA A 151 17.18 5.13 23.36
N ARG A 152 17.84 5.22 24.51
CA ARG A 152 17.72 4.20 25.56
C ARG A 152 16.32 4.19 26.18
N ALA A 153 15.79 5.36 26.53
CA ALA A 153 14.43 5.47 27.05
C ALA A 153 13.40 4.91 26.04
N PHE A 154 13.59 5.21 24.75
CA PHE A 154 12.76 4.70 23.68
C PHE A 154 12.78 3.17 23.58
N ILE A 155 13.98 2.55 23.60
CA ILE A 155 14.14 1.09 23.55
C ILE A 155 13.59 0.42 24.83
N ASP A 156 13.66 1.10 25.97
CA ASP A 156 13.05 0.67 27.23
C ASP A 156 11.51 0.79 27.23
N GLY A 157 10.93 1.35 26.18
CA GLY A 157 9.49 1.48 26.03
C GLY A 157 8.91 2.67 26.81
N GLN A 158 9.73 3.68 27.08
CA GLN A 158 9.31 4.89 27.80
C GLN A 158 8.85 5.97 26.81
N ASP A 159 7.79 6.67 27.20
CA ASP A 159 7.28 7.85 26.49
C ASP A 159 8.10 9.08 26.89
N GLN A 160 8.24 10.04 25.97
CA GLN A 160 9.18 11.15 26.10
C GLN A 160 8.58 12.46 25.57
N ASP A 161 8.70 13.54 26.35
CA ASP A 161 8.37 14.89 25.91
C ASP A 161 9.49 15.40 24.99
N LEU A 162 9.27 15.39 23.68
CA LEU A 162 10.25 15.75 22.65
C LEU A 162 9.63 16.74 21.67
N GLU A 163 10.37 17.77 21.31
CA GLU A 163 9.95 18.72 20.29
C GLU A 163 10.14 18.11 18.88
N TRP A 164 9.13 18.27 18.02
CA TRP A 164 9.16 17.83 16.63
C TRP A 164 8.40 18.83 15.77
N ASP A 165 9.03 19.28 14.68
CA ASP A 165 8.52 20.32 13.80
C ASP A 165 7.58 19.79 12.69
N GLY A 166 7.43 18.47 12.58
CA GLY A 166 6.59 17.83 11.56
C GLY A 166 5.21 17.42 12.07
N ASP A 167 4.45 16.76 11.21
CA ASP A 167 3.09 16.33 11.53
C ASP A 167 3.05 15.17 12.54
N TRP A 168 2.03 15.21 13.39
CA TRP A 168 1.61 14.12 14.27
C TRP A 168 1.51 12.78 13.53
N GLY A 169 1.71 11.68 14.26
CA GLY A 169 1.58 10.32 13.73
C GLY A 169 2.83 9.48 13.95
N TYR A 170 2.96 8.41 13.16
CA TYR A 170 4.11 7.51 13.30
C TYR A 170 5.41 8.16 12.80
N LEU A 171 6.45 8.04 13.61
CA LEU A 171 7.82 8.45 13.30
C LEU A 171 8.76 7.24 13.36
N ILE A 172 9.85 7.30 12.60
CA ILE A 172 11.00 6.42 12.73
C ILE A 172 11.92 7.05 13.78
N ALA A 173 12.04 6.42 14.93
CA ALA A 173 13.04 6.80 15.92
C ALA A 173 14.40 6.26 15.50
N ALA A 174 15.39 7.13 15.39
CA ALA A 174 16.74 6.76 14.97
C ALA A 174 17.80 7.37 15.89
N HIS A 175 18.97 6.74 15.95
CA HIS A 175 20.10 7.21 16.75
C HIS A 175 21.40 7.05 15.96
N GLU A 176 22.30 8.02 16.07
CA GLU A 176 23.62 7.92 15.46
C GLU A 176 24.48 6.86 16.17
N ILE A 177 24.95 5.87 15.42
CA ILE A 177 25.90 4.85 15.86
C ILE A 177 27.25 5.12 15.16
N GLY A 178 28.36 4.78 15.80
CA GLY A 178 29.71 5.06 15.29
C GLY A 178 30.33 6.36 15.82
N VAL A 179 29.56 7.14 16.61
CA VAL A 179 30.07 8.26 17.40
C VAL A 179 30.84 7.74 18.63
N GLY A 180 32.14 7.49 18.45
CA GLY A 180 33.09 7.23 19.52
C GLY A 180 34.15 8.32 19.59
N THR A 181 34.67 8.61 20.78
CA THR A 181 35.92 9.37 20.91
C THR A 181 36.98 8.65 20.08
N GLU A 182 37.68 9.37 19.20
CA GLU A 182 38.79 8.81 18.41
C GLU A 182 39.62 7.85 19.28
N GLY A 183 39.64 6.55 18.92
CA GLY A 183 40.53 5.56 19.55
C GLY A 183 39.95 4.65 20.65
N ARG A 184 38.63 4.44 20.79
CA ARG A 184 38.11 3.43 21.73
C ARG A 184 37.24 2.34 21.08
N PRO A 185 37.81 1.16 20.76
CA PRO A 185 37.01 -0.05 20.57
C PRO A 185 36.88 -0.77 21.91
N GLU A 186 35.67 -0.83 22.46
CA GLU A 186 35.38 -1.61 23.67
C GLU A 186 34.15 -2.50 23.44
N ARG A 187 34.44 -3.73 23.00
CA ARG A 187 33.57 -4.92 22.81
C ARG A 187 32.88 -5.09 21.46
N ASP A 188 33.03 -6.33 20.95
CA ASP A 188 32.29 -7.02 19.87
C ASP A 188 31.53 -6.11 18.90
N GLY A 189 32.30 -5.38 18.09
CA GLY A 189 31.84 -4.58 16.99
C GLY A 189 33.00 -3.73 16.48
N ASP A 190 33.30 -3.82 15.19
CA ASP A 190 34.26 -2.91 14.57
C ASP A 190 33.76 -1.48 14.74
N ALA A 191 34.60 -0.59 15.25
CA ALA A 191 34.31 0.83 15.25
C ALA A 191 34.13 1.27 13.79
N VAL A 192 32.91 1.63 13.42
CA VAL A 192 32.60 2.11 12.08
C VAL A 192 33.18 3.52 11.96
N GLU A 193 34.04 3.77 10.97
CA GLU A 193 34.48 5.13 10.67
C GLU A 193 33.28 5.92 10.12
N GLY A 194 32.69 6.78 10.96
CA GLY A 194 31.61 7.70 10.61
C GLY A 194 30.33 7.48 11.40
N ALA A 195 29.65 8.58 11.74
CA ALA A 195 28.31 8.55 12.31
C ALA A 195 27.33 8.02 11.26
N THR A 196 26.58 6.97 11.60
CA THR A 196 25.47 6.46 10.79
C THR A 196 24.19 6.55 11.60
N LEU A 197 23.17 7.23 11.07
CA LEU A 197 21.86 7.30 11.69
C LEU A 197 21.13 5.96 11.53
N GLU A 198 20.94 5.25 12.63
CA GLU A 198 20.37 3.90 12.65
C GLU A 198 18.93 3.90 13.16
N PRO A 199 17.96 3.41 12.37
CA PRO A 199 16.58 3.26 12.82
C PRO A 199 16.47 2.23 13.96
N LEU A 200 15.93 2.65 15.08
CA LEU A 200 15.69 1.82 16.26
C LEU A 200 14.30 1.19 16.24
N GLY A 201 13.31 1.93 15.75
CA GLY A 201 11.93 1.47 15.72
C GLY A 201 10.93 2.53 15.32
N VAL A 202 9.65 2.22 15.55
CA VAL A 202 8.53 3.14 15.30
C VAL A 202 8.13 3.76 16.63
N GLY A 203 7.86 5.06 16.64
CA GLY A 203 7.20 5.78 17.74
C GLY A 203 5.92 6.43 17.24
N LEU A 204 4.97 6.73 18.14
CA LEU A 204 3.79 7.53 17.83
C LEU A 204 3.98 8.93 18.45
N TYR A 205 3.98 9.96 17.62
CA TYR A 205 4.12 11.33 18.07
C TYR A 205 2.76 12.05 18.14
N VAL A 206 2.37 12.47 19.33
CA VAL A 206 1.08 13.14 19.62
C VAL A 206 1.24 14.14 20.77
N HIS A 207 0.66 15.33 20.62
CA HIS A 207 0.65 16.42 21.61
C HIS A 207 1.99 16.82 22.28
N GLY A 208 3.13 16.68 21.60
CA GLY A 208 4.47 17.00 22.14
C GLY A 208 5.21 15.79 22.69
N GLU A 209 4.59 14.62 22.63
CA GLU A 209 5.07 13.39 23.25
C GLU A 209 5.37 12.33 22.18
N LEU A 210 6.56 11.74 22.24
CA LEU A 210 6.93 10.54 21.50
C LEU A 210 6.63 9.31 22.36
N GLN A 211 5.62 8.56 21.97
CA GLN A 211 5.26 7.30 22.60
C GLN A 211 6.02 6.14 21.99
N SER A 212 6.70 5.34 22.82
CA SER A 212 7.42 4.16 22.34
C SER A 212 6.46 3.01 22.08
N VAL A 213 6.42 2.53 20.83
CA VAL A 213 5.63 1.34 20.47
C VAL A 213 6.48 0.07 20.36
N VAL A 214 7.68 0.08 20.97
CA VAL A 214 8.54 -1.10 21.06
C VAL A 214 7.81 -2.21 21.85
N PRO A 215 7.57 -3.38 21.26
CA PRO A 215 6.87 -4.47 21.95
C PRO A 215 7.57 -4.87 23.25
N LYS A 216 6.81 -5.16 24.31
CA LYS A 216 7.37 -5.52 25.65
C LYS A 216 8.44 -6.61 25.62
N GLY A 217 8.27 -7.64 24.77
CA GLY A 217 9.26 -8.72 24.62
C GLY A 217 10.54 -8.32 23.86
N ARG A 218 10.57 -7.14 23.26
CA ARG A 218 11.72 -6.55 22.56
C ARG A 218 12.36 -5.39 23.32
N GLN A 219 11.75 -4.94 24.42
CA GLN A 219 12.32 -3.92 25.28
C GLN A 219 13.61 -4.42 25.93
N ARG A 220 14.62 -3.55 26.06
CA ARG A 220 15.94 -3.90 26.58
C ARG A 220 16.45 -2.81 27.51
N SER A 221 16.58 -3.15 28.79
CA SER A 221 17.31 -2.32 29.75
C SER A 221 18.80 -2.37 29.44
N VAL A 222 19.28 -1.32 28.79
CA VAL A 222 20.69 -1.19 28.44
C VAL A 222 21.42 -0.52 29.60
N SER A 223 21.63 -1.20 30.73
CA SER A 223 22.41 -0.60 31.83
C SER A 223 23.80 -0.15 31.37
N ASP A 224 24.26 1.02 31.81
CA ASP A 224 25.68 1.40 31.70
C ASP A 224 26.50 0.39 32.50
N ARG A 225 26.99 -0.64 31.83
CA ARG A 225 28.07 -1.42 32.39
C ARG A 225 29.33 -0.57 32.28
N ARG A 226 29.68 0.03 33.42
CA ARG A 226 31.00 0.60 33.71
C ARG A 226 32.13 -0.29 33.23
#